data_AF-A0A7S4ECZ5-F1
#
_entry.id   AF-A0A7S4ECZ5-F1
#
_cell.length_a   1.000
_cell.length_b   1.000
_cell.length_c   1.000
_cell.angle_alpha   90.00
_cell.angle_beta   90.00
_cell.angle_gamma   90.00
#
_symmetry.space_group_name_H-M   'P 1'
#
loop_
_entity.id
_entity.type
_entity.pdbx_description
1 polymer ?
#
loop_
_entity_poly.entity_id
_entity_poly.type
_entity_poly.pdbx_seq_one_letter_code
_entity_poly.pdbx_strand_id
1 'polypeptide(L)'
;AEQKTRARLYNSNSGKPADDTRQRTPPRSTSHPMLQQTPGPKRHGRKELVQWLNATLALELQAVEDTRNGAVACLLLDRARPGSIDLSKVDWAADAHAPVLRNYKLLQAGLARARVDRPVDVDGLTRGTHRACLEFMQWFKRFSDATPCLDAYDPAEARRRCKGGTPAPPRPR
;
A
#
# COMPACT_ATOMS: atom_id res chain seq x y z
N ALA A 1 -11.46 -1.75 58.08
CA ALA A 1 -11.01 -2.69 59.12
C ALA A 1 -11.92 -3.92 59.09
N GLU A 2 -11.29 -5.10 59.06
CA GLU A 2 -11.80 -6.45 59.38
C GLU A 2 -13.07 -7.01 58.73
N GLN A 3 -12.83 -7.95 57.82
CA GLN A 3 -13.62 -9.16 57.63
C GLN A 3 -13.64 -10.00 58.93
N LYS A 4 -14.79 -10.58 59.29
CA LYS A 4 -14.85 -11.79 60.11
C LYS A 4 -16.19 -12.52 59.97
N THR A 5 -16.09 -13.66 59.27
CA THR A 5 -16.53 -14.97 59.76
C THR A 5 -18.03 -15.23 59.95
N ARG A 6 -18.56 -16.15 59.15
CA ARG A 6 -19.37 -17.24 59.70
C ARG A 6 -19.44 -18.44 58.75
N ALA A 7 -18.80 -19.53 59.18
CA ALA A 7 -19.07 -20.89 58.72
C ALA A 7 -19.98 -21.57 59.75
N ARG A 8 -21.05 -22.24 59.30
CA ARG A 8 -21.78 -23.31 59.99
C ARG A 8 -22.37 -24.21 58.90
N LEU A 9 -21.83 -25.42 58.73
CA LEU A 9 -22.34 -26.68 59.29
C LEU A 9 -23.68 -27.10 58.69
N TYR A 10 -23.68 -28.12 57.82
CA TYR A 10 -24.11 -29.47 58.23
C TYR A 10 -23.75 -30.52 57.16
N ASN A 11 -23.13 -31.59 57.61
CA ASN A 11 -22.94 -32.86 56.90
C ASN A 11 -23.99 -33.85 57.40
N SER A 12 -24.59 -34.65 56.52
CA SER A 12 -24.91 -36.07 56.74
C SER A 12 -25.81 -36.62 55.63
N ASN A 13 -25.31 -37.68 54.96
CA ASN A 13 -25.96 -38.95 54.58
C ASN A 13 -27.37 -38.93 53.95
N SER A 14 -27.75 -39.73 52.95
CA SER A 14 -27.25 -41.00 52.43
C SER A 14 -28.24 -41.43 51.33
N GLY A 15 -27.79 -42.07 50.25
CA GLY A 15 -28.71 -42.73 49.32
C GLY A 15 -28.17 -42.89 47.90
N LYS A 16 -27.49 -44.02 47.65
CA LYS A 16 -27.50 -44.70 46.34
C LYS A 16 -28.64 -45.73 46.39
N PRO A 17 -29.30 -46.19 45.30
CA PRO A 17 -28.64 -46.67 44.08
C PRO A 17 -29.46 -46.53 42.76
N ALA A 18 -29.00 -47.23 41.72
CA ALA A 18 -29.68 -47.66 40.48
C ALA A 18 -29.21 -46.98 39.17
N ASP A 19 -28.29 -47.69 38.50
CA ASP A 19 -28.35 -48.14 37.09
C ASP A 19 -29.25 -47.37 36.12
N ASP A 20 -28.66 -46.68 35.13
CA ASP A 20 -29.22 -46.62 33.77
C ASP A 20 -28.10 -46.43 32.74
N THR A 21 -28.04 -47.40 31.85
CA THR A 21 -27.12 -47.50 30.73
C THR A 21 -27.38 -46.39 29.72
N ARG A 22 -26.49 -45.40 29.60
CA ARG A 22 -26.47 -44.49 28.44
C ARG A 22 -25.12 -44.45 27.75
N GLN A 23 -25.14 -45.11 26.61
CA GLN A 23 -24.21 -45.13 25.48
C GLN A 23 -23.35 -43.86 25.36
N ARG A 24 -22.03 -44.04 25.45
CA ARG A 24 -21.04 -43.09 24.94
C ARG A 24 -21.03 -43.15 23.41
N THR A 25 -21.66 -42.19 22.76
CA THR A 25 -21.31 -41.84 21.37
C THR A 25 -20.11 -40.91 21.38
N PRO A 26 -19.06 -41.14 20.58
CA PRO A 26 -17.97 -40.17 20.44
C PRO A 26 -18.48 -38.91 19.73
N PRO A 27 -17.99 -37.70 20.08
CA PRO A 27 -18.34 -36.52 19.31
C PRO A 27 -17.76 -36.63 17.90
N ARG A 28 -18.67 -36.46 16.94
CA ARG A 28 -18.45 -36.33 15.51
C ARG A 28 -17.28 -35.36 15.25
N SER A 29 -16.29 -35.79 14.46
CA SER A 29 -15.23 -34.93 13.94
C SER A 29 -15.87 -33.71 13.28
N THR A 30 -15.83 -32.58 13.97
CA THR A 30 -16.09 -31.28 13.36
C THR A 30 -14.94 -31.04 12.40
N SER A 31 -15.18 -31.29 11.11
CA SER A 31 -14.33 -30.79 10.03
C SER A 31 -14.27 -29.27 10.20
N HIS A 32 -13.16 -28.79 10.77
CA HIS A 32 -12.83 -27.37 10.73
C HIS A 32 -12.84 -26.96 9.25
N PRO A 33 -13.58 -25.91 8.86
CA PRO A 33 -13.37 -25.34 7.54
C PRO A 33 -11.90 -24.95 7.46
N MET A 34 -11.19 -25.54 6.52
CA MET A 34 -9.83 -25.16 6.15
C MET A 34 -9.86 -23.65 5.97
N LEU A 35 -9.27 -22.91 6.92
CA LEU A 35 -9.02 -21.48 6.76
C LEU A 35 -8.23 -21.39 5.46
N GLN A 36 -8.89 -20.95 4.39
CA GLN A 36 -8.22 -20.60 3.15
C GLN A 36 -7.16 -19.61 3.58
N GLN A 37 -5.89 -20.03 3.46
CA GLN A 37 -4.77 -19.13 3.64
C GLN A 37 -5.00 -18.05 2.60
N THR A 38 -5.48 -16.88 3.04
CA THR A 38 -5.53 -15.71 2.17
C THR A 38 -4.09 -15.52 1.70
N PRO A 39 -3.80 -15.59 0.39
CA PRO A 39 -2.43 -15.44 -0.06
C PRO A 39 -1.90 -14.14 0.52
N GLY A 40 -0.78 -14.23 1.24
CA GLY A 40 -0.14 -13.07 1.83
C GLY A 40 0.10 -12.00 0.76
N PRO A 41 0.21 -10.72 1.14
CA PRO A 41 0.33 -9.63 0.17
C PRO A 41 1.44 -9.93 -0.83
N LYS A 42 1.08 -10.00 -2.12
CA LYS A 42 2.03 -10.29 -3.20
C LYS A 42 3.19 -9.29 -3.12
N ARG A 43 4.41 -9.80 -3.02
CA ARG A 43 5.62 -8.98 -3.03
C ARG A 43 6.11 -8.85 -4.47
N HIS A 44 6.00 -7.65 -5.03
CA HIS A 44 6.45 -7.39 -6.38
C HIS A 44 7.98 -7.25 -6.43
N GLY A 45 8.61 -7.94 -7.38
CA GLY A 45 10.06 -7.87 -7.58
C GLY A 45 10.48 -6.59 -8.29
N ARG A 46 11.76 -6.21 -8.19
CA ARG A 46 12.29 -5.00 -8.84
C ARG A 46 12.05 -4.95 -10.35
N LYS A 47 12.30 -6.07 -11.06
CA LYS A 47 12.12 -6.17 -12.52
C LYS A 47 10.65 -6.02 -12.91
N GLU A 48 9.78 -6.68 -12.15
CA GLU A 48 8.33 -6.61 -12.33
C GLU A 48 7.82 -5.18 -12.15
N LEU A 49 8.29 -4.46 -11.13
CA LEU A 49 7.91 -3.07 -10.90
C LEU A 49 8.36 -2.14 -12.02
N VAL A 50 9.60 -2.25 -12.48
CA VAL A 50 10.10 -1.43 -13.60
C VAL A 50 9.28 -1.71 -14.86
N GLN A 51 9.03 -2.98 -15.19
CA GLN A 51 8.19 -3.36 -16.33
C GLN A 51 6.77 -2.81 -16.21
N TRP A 52 6.18 -2.90 -15.01
CA TRP A 52 4.86 -2.35 -14.75
C TRP A 52 4.81 -0.82 -14.92
N LEU A 53 5.79 -0.09 -14.37
CA LEU A 53 5.87 1.36 -14.50
C LEU A 53 6.00 1.77 -15.98
N ASN A 54 6.88 1.10 -16.72
CA ASN A 54 7.09 1.34 -18.14
C ASN A 54 5.82 1.09 -18.96
N ALA A 55 5.13 -0.01 -18.70
CA ALA A 55 3.87 -0.34 -19.37
C ALA A 55 2.73 0.63 -18.98
N THR A 56 2.66 1.05 -17.72
CA THR A 56 1.56 1.89 -17.21
C THR A 56 1.69 3.34 -17.64
N LEU A 57 2.92 3.86 -17.72
CA LEU A 57 3.20 5.29 -17.97
C LEU A 57 3.95 5.56 -19.28
N ALA A 58 4.12 4.56 -20.13
CA ALA A 58 4.88 4.63 -21.37
C ALA A 58 6.29 5.23 -21.15
N LEU A 59 7.05 4.59 -20.24
CA LEU A 59 8.40 4.98 -19.82
C LEU A 59 9.44 3.93 -20.23
N GLU A 60 10.71 4.28 -20.09
CA GLU A 60 11.87 3.41 -20.36
C GLU A 60 12.82 3.37 -19.15
N LEU A 61 12.26 3.27 -17.94
CA LEU A 61 13.02 3.15 -16.70
C LEU A 61 13.87 1.87 -16.72
N GLN A 62 15.08 1.94 -16.17
CA GLN A 62 16.02 0.83 -16.06
C GLN A 62 16.07 0.28 -14.63
N ALA A 63 15.83 1.14 -13.65
CA ALA A 63 15.87 0.82 -12.23
C ALA A 63 14.71 1.47 -11.47
N VAL A 64 14.44 0.99 -10.25
CA VAL A 64 13.40 1.61 -9.40
C VAL A 64 13.83 2.98 -8.89
N GLU A 65 15.15 3.19 -8.77
CA GLU A 65 15.77 4.46 -8.38
C GLU A 65 15.56 5.57 -9.40
N ASP A 66 15.23 5.25 -10.66
CA ASP A 66 14.86 6.25 -11.67
C ASP A 66 13.57 7.01 -11.29
N THR A 67 12.82 6.50 -10.31
CA THR A 67 11.64 7.16 -9.74
C THR A 67 11.95 8.16 -8.62
N ARG A 68 13.24 8.28 -8.21
CA ARG A 68 13.67 9.07 -7.04
C ARG A 68 13.26 10.55 -7.10
N ASN A 69 13.04 11.09 -8.30
CA ASN A 69 12.68 12.51 -8.46
C ASN A 69 11.21 12.82 -8.08
N GLY A 70 10.40 11.80 -7.79
CA GLY A 70 9.01 11.93 -7.36
C GLY A 70 8.00 12.23 -8.47
N ALA A 71 8.44 12.52 -9.70
CA ALA A 71 7.53 12.85 -10.82
C ALA A 71 6.69 11.63 -11.24
N VAL A 72 7.32 10.45 -11.34
CA VAL A 72 6.63 9.18 -11.63
C VAL A 72 5.53 8.90 -10.60
N ALA A 73 5.82 9.09 -9.31
CA ALA A 73 4.86 8.90 -8.24
C ALA A 73 3.68 9.90 -8.31
N CYS A 74 3.94 11.14 -8.72
CA CYS A 74 2.89 12.13 -8.96
C CYS A 74 1.93 11.69 -10.07
N LEU A 75 2.44 11.17 -11.18
CA LEU A 75 1.61 10.65 -12.28
C LEU A 75 0.80 9.42 -11.87
N LEU A 76 1.39 8.50 -11.10
CA LEU A 76 0.66 7.34 -10.59
C LEU A 76 -0.52 7.76 -9.71
N LEU A 77 -0.31 8.76 -8.86
CA LEU A 77 -1.38 9.27 -8.00
C LEU A 77 -2.44 10.02 -8.80
N ASP A 78 -2.04 10.85 -9.76
CA ASP A 78 -2.96 11.55 -10.68
C ASP A 78 -3.82 10.55 -11.47
N ARG A 79 -3.23 9.47 -11.99
CA ARG A 79 -3.95 8.37 -12.66
C ARG A 79 -4.94 7.69 -11.74
N ALA A 80 -4.52 7.33 -10.52
CA ALA A 80 -5.37 6.62 -9.58
C ALA A 80 -6.47 7.51 -8.98
N ARG A 81 -6.20 8.82 -8.87
CA ARG A 81 -7.07 9.83 -8.24
C ARG A 81 -6.99 11.12 -9.06
N PRO A 82 -7.74 11.22 -10.16
CA PRO A 82 -7.73 12.41 -11.01
C PRO A 82 -8.00 13.69 -10.23
N GLY A 83 -7.22 14.74 -10.51
CA GLY A 83 -7.34 16.05 -9.85
C GLY A 83 -6.70 16.14 -8.45
N SER A 84 -6.06 15.08 -7.96
CA SER A 84 -5.33 15.10 -6.69
C SER A 84 -3.99 15.84 -6.77
N ILE A 85 -3.39 15.91 -7.97
CA ILE A 85 -2.09 16.54 -8.22
C ILE A 85 -2.24 17.65 -9.26
N ASP A 86 -1.58 18.78 -9.00
CA ASP A 86 -1.39 19.83 -9.99
C ASP A 86 -0.14 19.52 -10.82
N LEU A 87 -0.34 18.83 -11.95
CA LEU A 87 0.75 18.37 -12.82
C LEU A 87 1.61 19.53 -13.35
N SER A 88 1.06 20.74 -13.50
CA SER A 88 1.80 21.91 -13.98
C SER A 88 2.97 22.32 -13.06
N LYS A 89 2.90 21.93 -11.79
CA LYS A 89 3.94 22.21 -10.78
C LYS A 89 4.96 21.09 -10.64
N VAL A 90 4.67 19.91 -11.18
CA VAL A 90 5.57 18.76 -11.15
C VAL A 90 6.71 19.01 -12.13
N ASP A 91 7.94 18.86 -11.66
CA ASP A 91 9.15 19.01 -12.46
C ASP A 91 9.62 17.63 -12.93
N TRP A 92 9.34 17.30 -14.18
CA TRP A 92 9.56 15.98 -14.78
C TRP A 92 11.06 15.63 -14.83
N ALA A 93 11.90 16.62 -15.10
CA ALA A 93 13.35 16.50 -15.24
C ALA A 93 14.11 16.94 -13.98
N ALA A 94 13.44 16.93 -12.81
CA ALA A 94 14.08 17.31 -11.55
C ALA A 94 15.27 16.38 -11.22
N ASP A 95 16.46 16.97 -11.09
CA ASP A 95 17.68 16.23 -10.70
C ASP A 95 18.39 16.84 -9.48
N ALA A 96 18.19 18.14 -9.23
CA ALA A 96 18.67 18.80 -8.02
C ALA A 96 17.74 18.57 -6.83
N HIS A 97 18.31 18.56 -5.62
CA HIS A 97 17.59 18.26 -4.37
C HIS A 97 16.35 19.14 -4.15
N ALA A 98 16.44 20.46 -4.35
CA ALA A 98 15.32 21.37 -4.11
C ALA A 98 14.11 21.12 -5.05
N PRO A 99 14.29 20.99 -6.38
CA PRO A 99 13.22 20.51 -7.28
C PRO A 99 12.64 19.14 -6.91
N VAL A 100 13.48 18.16 -6.55
CA VAL A 100 13.01 16.83 -6.14
C VAL A 100 12.17 16.91 -4.87
N LEU A 101 12.61 17.68 -3.87
CA LEU A 101 11.85 17.90 -2.64
C LEU A 101 10.50 18.59 -2.92
N ARG A 102 10.45 19.52 -3.87
CA ARG A 102 9.19 20.15 -4.29
C ARG A 102 8.21 19.13 -4.87
N ASN A 103 8.68 18.21 -5.71
CA ASN A 103 7.84 17.12 -6.23
C ASN A 103 7.27 16.26 -5.09
N TYR A 104 8.08 15.89 -4.08
CA TYR A 104 7.57 15.11 -2.94
C TYR A 104 6.57 15.89 -2.06
N LYS A 105 6.75 17.20 -1.88
CA LYS A 105 5.75 18.03 -1.19
C LYS A 105 4.42 18.08 -1.95
N LEU A 106 4.47 18.17 -3.29
CA LEU A 106 3.27 18.08 -4.12
C LEU A 106 2.59 16.72 -3.97
N LEU A 107 3.38 15.63 -3.98
CA LEU A 107 2.90 14.27 -3.79
C LEU A 107 2.20 14.08 -2.44
N GLN A 108 2.81 14.53 -1.34
CA GLN A 108 2.22 14.48 0.00
C GLN A 108 0.89 15.24 0.06
N ALA A 109 0.85 16.45 -0.50
CA ALA A 109 -0.39 17.23 -0.58
C ALA A 109 -1.46 16.52 -1.42
N GLY A 110 -1.07 15.84 -2.51
CA GLY A 110 -1.99 15.05 -3.32
C GLY A 110 -2.54 13.82 -2.59
N LEU A 111 -1.68 13.09 -1.87
CA LEU A 111 -2.09 11.95 -1.05
C LEU A 111 -3.12 12.38 0.01
N ALA A 112 -2.89 13.53 0.66
CA ALA A 112 -3.84 14.11 1.60
C ALA A 112 -5.18 14.45 0.93
N ARG A 113 -5.19 15.11 -0.24
CA ARG A 113 -6.42 15.39 -1.01
C ARG A 113 -7.16 14.11 -1.40
N ALA A 114 -6.43 13.08 -1.78
CA ALA A 114 -6.96 11.77 -2.11
C ALA A 114 -7.43 10.95 -0.88
N ARG A 115 -7.26 11.48 0.34
CA ARG A 115 -7.52 10.81 1.62
C ARG A 115 -6.75 9.50 1.76
N VAL A 116 -5.51 9.49 1.27
CA VAL A 116 -4.59 8.35 1.37
C VAL A 116 -3.62 8.63 2.51
N ASP A 117 -3.83 7.96 3.64
CA ASP A 117 -2.94 8.06 4.79
C ASP A 117 -1.74 7.10 4.61
N ARG A 118 -0.65 7.64 4.09
CA ARG A 118 0.60 6.90 3.86
C ARG A 118 1.79 7.77 4.30
N PRO A 119 2.59 7.34 5.28
CA PRO A 119 3.88 7.98 5.53
C PRO A 119 4.80 7.77 4.33
N VAL A 120 5.48 8.86 3.93
CA VAL A 120 6.44 8.90 2.82
C VAL A 120 7.82 9.19 3.41
N ASP A 121 8.77 8.28 3.23
CA ASP A 121 10.19 8.48 3.59
C ASP A 121 10.86 9.39 2.55
N VAL A 122 10.52 10.68 2.61
CA VAL A 122 11.01 11.68 1.64
C VAL A 122 12.53 11.73 1.63
N ASP A 123 13.18 11.60 2.79
CA ASP A 123 14.64 11.62 2.93
C ASP A 123 15.31 10.43 2.24
N GLY A 124 14.81 9.21 2.45
CA GLY A 124 15.33 8.01 1.79
C GLY A 124 15.10 8.03 0.28
N LEU A 125 13.98 8.61 -0.16
CA LEU A 125 13.57 8.73 -1.56
C LEU A 125 14.35 9.81 -2.32
N THR A 126 14.54 11.01 -1.74
CA THR A 126 15.32 12.09 -2.36
C THR A 126 16.79 11.72 -2.50
N ARG A 127 17.34 10.93 -1.56
CA ARG A 127 18.67 10.33 -1.68
C ARG A 127 18.75 9.18 -2.69
N GLY A 128 17.61 8.69 -3.20
CA GLY A 128 17.57 7.60 -4.17
C GLY A 128 18.00 6.25 -3.59
N THR A 129 17.80 6.02 -2.28
CA THR A 129 18.19 4.73 -1.70
C THR A 129 17.34 3.60 -2.27
N HIS A 130 17.97 2.49 -2.68
CA HIS A 130 17.29 1.36 -3.34
C HIS A 130 16.10 0.86 -2.53
N ARG A 131 16.28 0.66 -1.22
CA ARG A 131 15.24 0.15 -0.32
C ARG A 131 14.02 1.08 -0.29
N ALA A 132 14.22 2.38 -0.10
CA ALA A 132 13.11 3.33 -0.03
C ALA A 132 12.35 3.40 -1.37
N CYS A 133 13.07 3.47 -2.49
CA CYS A 133 12.45 3.50 -3.82
C CYS A 133 11.64 2.23 -4.09
N LEU A 134 12.22 1.06 -3.77
CA LEU A 134 11.56 -0.23 -3.97
C LEU A 134 10.29 -0.36 -3.11
N GLU A 135 10.38 -0.10 -1.81
CA GLU A 135 9.23 -0.19 -0.88
C GLU A 135 8.11 0.77 -1.29
N PHE A 136 8.48 1.96 -1.75
CA PHE A 136 7.51 2.95 -2.20
C PHE A 136 6.80 2.54 -3.49
N MET A 137 7.52 2.01 -4.47
CA MET A 137 6.92 1.51 -5.72
C MET A 137 6.10 0.23 -5.51
N GLN A 138 6.52 -0.67 -4.60
CA GLN A 138 5.69 -1.82 -4.18
C GLN A 138 4.37 -1.37 -3.56
N TRP A 139 4.39 -0.30 -2.76
CA TRP A 139 3.17 0.28 -2.22
C TRP A 139 2.29 0.88 -3.31
N PHE A 140 2.86 1.67 -4.21
CA PHE A 140 2.11 2.28 -5.31
C PHE A 140 1.47 1.24 -6.24
N LYS A 141 2.14 0.12 -6.51
CA LYS A 141 1.57 -0.99 -7.29
C LYS A 141 0.31 -1.53 -6.64
N ARG A 142 0.38 -1.84 -5.34
CA ARG A 142 -0.78 -2.35 -4.57
C ARG A 142 -1.91 -1.33 -4.49
N PHE A 143 -1.55 -0.06 -4.30
CA PHE A 143 -2.52 1.04 -4.31
C PHE A 143 -3.22 1.16 -5.66
N SER A 144 -2.48 1.03 -6.77
CA SER A 144 -3.01 1.07 -8.13
C SER A 144 -3.89 -0.14 -8.44
N ASP A 145 -3.49 -1.34 -8.00
CA ASP A 145 -4.28 -2.57 -8.20
C ASP A 145 -5.60 -2.54 -7.43
N ALA A 146 -5.62 -1.88 -6.26
CA ALA A 146 -6.82 -1.71 -5.44
C ALA A 146 -7.69 -0.52 -5.89
N THR A 147 -7.21 0.32 -6.80
CA THR A 147 -7.92 1.52 -7.24
C THR A 147 -8.33 1.37 -8.71
N PRO A 148 -9.63 1.18 -9.02
CA PRO A 148 -10.08 1.11 -10.39
C PRO A 148 -9.80 2.45 -11.09
N CYS A 149 -9.22 2.38 -12.29
CA CYS A 149 -9.03 3.56 -13.14
C CYS A 149 -10.42 4.01 -13.60
N LEU A 150 -10.84 5.21 -13.21
CA LEU A 150 -12.18 5.72 -13.51
C LEU A 150 -12.34 6.10 -15.00
N ASP A 151 -11.24 6.52 -15.63
CA ASP A 151 -11.20 7.01 -17.02
C ASP A 151 -9.97 6.50 -17.77
N ALA A 152 -9.98 6.67 -19.10
CA ALA A 152 -8.79 6.45 -19.92
C ALA A 152 -7.71 7.49 -19.58
N TYR A 153 -6.56 7.04 -19.08
CA TYR A 153 -5.42 7.88 -18.74
C TYR A 153 -4.38 7.88 -19.86
N ASP A 154 -4.06 9.05 -20.43
CA ASP A 154 -2.93 9.21 -21.36
C ASP A 154 -1.68 9.69 -20.59
N PRO A 155 -0.70 8.81 -20.32
CA PRO A 155 0.48 9.18 -19.56
C PRO A 155 1.46 10.06 -20.35
N ALA A 156 1.42 10.06 -21.68
CA ALA A 156 2.23 10.97 -22.48
C ALA A 156 1.68 12.40 -22.38
N GLU A 157 0.37 12.56 -22.40
CA GLU A 157 -0.31 13.85 -22.20
C GLU A 157 -0.09 14.39 -20.78
N ALA A 158 -0.26 13.55 -19.76
CA ALA A 158 0.02 13.92 -18.38
C ALA A 158 1.46 14.42 -18.19
N ARG A 159 2.45 13.73 -18.79
CA ARG A 159 3.85 14.19 -18.80
C ARG A 159 4.03 15.54 -19.47
N ARG A 160 3.35 15.79 -20.61
CA ARG A 160 3.43 17.09 -21.31
C ARG A 160 2.90 18.25 -20.47
N ARG A 161 2.01 17.99 -19.51
CA ARG A 161 1.53 19.00 -18.53
C ARG A 161 2.57 19.31 -17.46
N CYS A 162 3.53 18.42 -17.21
CA CYS A 162 4.61 18.66 -16.26
C CYS A 162 5.65 19.63 -16.81
N LYS A 163 6.26 20.39 -15.93
CA LYS A 163 7.42 21.24 -16.26
C LYS A 163 8.56 20.34 -16.77
N GLY A 164 9.07 20.65 -17.96
CA GLY A 164 10.15 19.88 -18.58
C GLY A 164 9.73 18.51 -19.13
N GLY A 165 8.43 18.21 -19.19
CA GLY A 165 7.92 16.97 -19.78
C GLY A 165 7.56 17.07 -21.27
N THR A 166 7.61 18.27 -21.85
CA THR A 166 7.56 18.46 -23.30
C THR A 166 8.93 18.11 -23.90
N PRO A 167 9.02 17.26 -24.94
CA PRO A 167 10.27 17.14 -25.70
C PRO A 167 10.64 18.51 -26.25
N ALA A 168 11.90 18.93 -26.09
CA ALA A 168 12.38 20.18 -26.67
C ALA A 168 12.05 20.18 -28.18
N PRO A 169 11.58 21.31 -28.75
CA PRO A 169 11.38 21.39 -30.19
C PRO A 169 12.71 21.03 -30.89
N PRO A 170 12.67 20.30 -32.02
CA PRO A 170 13.88 19.99 -32.76
C PRO A 170 14.62 21.29 -33.08
N ARG A 171 15.90 21.38 -32.70
CA ARG A 171 16.72 22.55 -33.04
C ARG A 171 16.75 22.68 -34.56
N PRO A 172 16.46 23.87 -35.13
CA PRO A 172 16.67 24.08 -36.55
C PRO A 172 18.15 23.84 -36.87
N ARG A 173 18.41 23.08 -37.94
CA ARG A 173 19.74 22.84 -38.47
C ARG A 173 20.33 24.12 -39.05
#